data_AF-A0A919B0U9-F1
#
_entry.id   AF-A0A919B0U9-F1
#
_cell.length_a   1.000
_cell.length_b   1.000
_cell.length_c   1.000
_cell.angle_alpha   90.00
_cell.angle_beta   90.00
_cell.angle_gamma   90.00
#
_symmetry.space_group_name_H-M   'P 1'
#
loop_
_entity.id
_entity.type
_entity.pdbx_description
1 polymer ?
#
loop_
_entity_poly.entity_id
_entity_poly.type
_entity_poly.pdbx_seq_one_letter_code
_entity_poly.pdbx_strand_id
1 'polypeptide(L)'
;MRQDPVGLLVRYLRTVPEFREHVSGDLVGREPGQVTIYFEHSGGFRRVRDRADRSDIEYAVFHPDRGEAAALAFALREHLLERAPGAVVAGVQFLDVAEVSAPRYEPDSVSREHVYSGEIAAFYIQI
;
A
#
# COMPACT_ATOMS: atom_id res chain seq x y z
N MET A 1 -17.20 -1.25 -6.49
CA MET A 1 -15.97 -0.50 -6.76
C MET A 1 -15.92 -0.07 -8.23
N ARG A 2 -15.79 1.24 -8.50
CA ARG A 2 -15.60 1.80 -9.85
C ARG A 2 -14.22 2.44 -10.05
N GLN A 3 -13.47 2.58 -8.97
CA GLN A 3 -12.11 3.12 -8.94
C GLN A 3 -11.14 1.97 -8.71
N ASP A 4 -9.93 2.12 -9.22
CA ASP A 4 -8.80 1.24 -8.89
C ASP A 4 -8.24 1.65 -7.51
N PRO A 5 -8.40 0.81 -6.46
CA PRO A 5 -7.93 1.15 -5.12
C PRO A 5 -6.40 1.21 -5.02
N VAL A 6 -5.67 0.42 -5.80
CA VAL A 6 -4.20 0.47 -5.83
C VAL A 6 -3.75 1.79 -6.43
N GLY A 7 -4.31 2.17 -7.57
CA GLY A 7 -4.03 3.47 -8.20
C GLY A 7 -4.36 4.67 -7.29
N LEU A 8 -5.42 4.61 -6.49
CA LEU A 8 -5.75 5.64 -5.50
C LEU A 8 -4.68 5.73 -4.40
N LEU A 9 -4.28 4.58 -3.86
CA LEU A 9 -3.29 4.53 -2.78
C LEU A 9 -1.91 4.99 -3.25
N VAL A 10 -1.47 4.56 -4.44
CA VAL A 10 -0.22 5.03 -5.07
C VAL A 10 -0.24 6.54 -5.26
N ARG A 11 -1.36 7.11 -5.75
CA ARG A 11 -1.50 8.57 -5.90
C ARG A 11 -1.40 9.30 -4.57
N TYR A 12 -2.02 8.76 -3.53
CA TYR A 12 -1.95 9.33 -2.18
C TYR A 12 -0.51 9.29 -1.64
N LEU A 13 0.14 8.12 -1.67
CA LEU A 13 1.51 7.97 -1.16
C LEU A 13 2.54 8.78 -1.94
N ARG A 14 2.31 9.06 -3.23
CA ARG A 14 3.11 10.01 -4.00
C ARG A 14 3.05 11.45 -3.49
N THR A 15 2.06 11.81 -2.69
CA THR A 15 2.04 13.12 -2.01
C THR A 15 2.95 13.17 -0.79
N VAL A 16 3.30 12.01 -0.22
CA VAL A 16 4.10 11.87 1.00
C VAL A 16 5.58 11.80 0.62
N PRO A 17 6.44 12.74 1.08
CA PRO A 17 7.84 12.80 0.68
C PRO A 17 8.63 11.50 0.91
N GLU A 18 8.33 10.79 2.00
CA GLU A 18 9.00 9.55 2.40
C GLU A 18 8.78 8.39 1.41
N PHE A 19 7.60 8.30 0.78
CA PHE A 19 7.22 7.15 -0.05
C PHE A 19 7.21 7.46 -1.55
N ARG A 20 7.23 8.74 -1.93
CA ARG A 20 6.95 9.20 -3.30
C ARG A 20 7.77 8.50 -4.38
N GLU A 21 9.07 8.33 -4.13
CA GLU A 21 10.01 7.79 -5.11
C GLU A 21 10.04 6.26 -5.13
N HIS A 22 9.38 5.60 -4.17
CA HIS A 22 9.45 4.15 -3.99
C HIS A 22 8.14 3.46 -4.33
N VAL A 23 7.02 4.17 -4.38
CA VAL A 23 5.69 3.57 -4.53
C VAL A 23 5.29 3.27 -5.98
N SER A 24 4.86 2.03 -6.23
CA SER A 24 4.32 1.56 -7.50
C SER A 24 3.09 0.65 -7.32
N GLY A 25 2.22 0.62 -8.32
CA GLY A 25 1.07 -0.30 -8.41
C GLY A 25 1.34 -1.53 -9.28
N ASP A 26 2.52 -1.60 -9.88
CA ASP A 26 2.99 -2.73 -10.68
C ASP A 26 4.51 -2.86 -10.58
N LEU A 27 5.04 -4.02 -10.98
CA LEU A 27 6.48 -4.28 -11.04
C LEU A 27 7.04 -4.15 -12.47
N VAL A 28 6.27 -3.58 -13.42
CA VAL A 28 6.68 -3.54 -14.83
C VAL A 28 7.83 -2.54 -15.01
N GLY A 29 8.95 -3.03 -15.53
CA GLY A 29 10.16 -2.20 -15.75
C GLY A 29 10.97 -1.94 -14.48
N ARG A 30 10.64 -2.60 -13.37
CA ARG A 30 11.45 -2.62 -12.16
C ARG A 30 12.67 -3.50 -12.36
N GLU A 31 13.83 -3.02 -11.93
CA GLU A 31 15.08 -3.79 -11.89
C GLU A 31 15.38 -4.28 -10.46
N PRO A 32 15.94 -5.48 -10.28
CA PRO A 32 16.38 -5.96 -8.97
C PRO A 32 17.37 -5.00 -8.30
N GLY A 33 17.21 -4.79 -6.99
CA GLY A 33 17.99 -3.87 -6.18
C GLY A 33 17.38 -2.47 -6.07
N GLN A 34 16.33 -2.17 -6.85
CA GLN A 34 15.57 -0.92 -6.69
C GLN A 34 14.68 -1.00 -5.46
N VAL A 35 14.77 0.00 -4.59
CA VAL A 35 13.85 0.16 -3.46
C VAL A 35 12.44 0.37 -3.99
N THR A 36 11.51 -0.50 -3.61
CA THR A 36 10.15 -0.47 -4.16
C THR A 36 9.12 -0.85 -3.10
N ILE A 37 8.09 -0.03 -2.97
CA ILE A 37 6.84 -0.35 -2.29
C ILE A 37 5.83 -0.69 -3.39
N TYR A 38 5.54 -1.98 -3.51
CA TYR A 38 4.56 -2.50 -4.46
C TYR A 38 3.24 -2.77 -3.76
N PHE A 39 2.13 -2.53 -4.45
CA PHE A 39 0.78 -2.79 -3.98
C PHE A 39 0.02 -3.69 -4.95
N GLU A 40 -0.73 -4.63 -4.40
CA GLU A 40 -1.60 -5.54 -5.15
C GLU A 40 -2.99 -5.60 -4.51
N HIS A 41 -4.03 -5.64 -5.34
CA HIS A 41 -5.39 -5.78 -4.85
C HIS A 41 -5.71 -7.25 -4.54
N SER A 42 -5.86 -7.58 -3.25
CA SER A 42 -6.13 -8.94 -2.77
C SER A 42 -7.62 -9.25 -2.62
N GLY A 43 -8.48 -8.22 -2.56
CA GLY A 43 -9.92 -8.44 -2.41
C GLY A 43 -10.71 -7.18 -2.07
N GLY A 44 -11.95 -7.37 -1.63
CA GLY A 44 -12.80 -6.28 -1.18
C GLY A 44 -14.27 -6.40 -1.61
N PHE A 45 -15.09 -5.47 -1.13
CA PHE A 45 -16.51 -5.43 -1.41
C PHE A 45 -17.11 -4.04 -1.22
N ARG A 46 -18.28 -3.82 -1.82
CA ARG A 46 -19.05 -2.59 -1.63
C ARG A 46 -20.03 -2.73 -0.46
N ARG A 47 -19.96 -1.81 0.50
CA ARG A 47 -20.96 -1.62 1.54
C ARG A 47 -22.11 -0.76 1.00
N VAL A 48 -23.11 -1.41 0.42
CA VAL A 48 -24.21 -0.73 -0.32
C VAL A 48 -24.96 0.30 0.53
N ARG A 49 -25.32 -0.03 1.77
CA ARG A 49 -26.07 0.87 2.66
C ARG A 49 -25.29 2.13 3.01
N ASP A 50 -24.01 1.96 3.29
CA ASP A 50 -23.12 3.06 3.71
C ASP A 50 -22.52 3.82 2.52
N ARG A 51 -22.82 3.36 1.29
CA ARG A 51 -22.26 3.86 0.02
C ARG A 51 -20.72 3.88 0.01
N ALA A 52 -20.09 3.07 0.83
CA ALA A 52 -18.64 2.93 0.95
C ALA A 52 -18.16 1.69 0.20
N ASP A 53 -16.92 1.72 -0.26
CA ASP A 53 -16.20 0.56 -0.74
C ASP A 53 -15.12 0.19 0.30
N ARG A 54 -14.85 -1.12 0.44
CA ARG A 54 -13.70 -1.67 1.14
C ARG A 54 -12.84 -2.38 0.11
N SER A 55 -11.54 -2.11 0.11
CA SER A 55 -10.55 -2.85 -0.68
C SER A 55 -9.50 -3.44 0.25
N ASP A 56 -9.25 -4.72 0.10
CA ASP A 56 -8.12 -5.41 0.73
C ASP A 56 -6.94 -5.31 -0.23
N ILE A 57 -5.79 -4.87 0.29
CA ILE A 57 -4.60 -4.51 -0.48
C ILE A 57 -3.39 -5.11 0.21
N GLU A 58 -2.70 -6.00 -0.49
CA GLU A 58 -1.39 -6.48 -0.10
C GLU A 58 -0.33 -5.47 -0.53
N TYR A 59 0.72 -5.33 0.27
CA TYR A 59 1.89 -4.55 -0.08
C TYR A 59 3.16 -5.35 0.18
N ALA A 60 4.16 -5.11 -0.65
CA ALA A 60 5.49 -5.70 -0.52
C ALA A 60 6.54 -4.60 -0.64
N VAL A 61 7.46 -4.55 0.33
CA VAL A 61 8.56 -3.60 0.37
C VAL A 61 9.86 -4.32 0.04
N PHE A 62 10.41 -4.05 -1.13
CA PHE A 62 11.67 -4.59 -1.63
C PHE A 62 12.81 -3.63 -1.29
N HIS A 63 13.88 -4.15 -0.71
CA HIS A 63 15.08 -3.37 -0.41
C HIS A 63 16.35 -4.26 -0.42
N PRO A 64 17.53 -3.73 -0.83
CA PRO A 64 18.79 -4.47 -0.79
C PRO A 64 19.32 -4.77 0.62
N ASP A 65 19.00 -3.90 1.58
CA ASP A 65 19.32 -4.05 3.01
C ASP A 65 18.09 -4.47 3.82
N ARG A 66 18.25 -5.44 4.73
CA ARG A 66 17.16 -6.00 5.53
C ARG A 66 16.61 -5.04 6.57
N GLY A 67 17.48 -4.29 7.24
CA GLY A 67 17.08 -3.36 8.30
C GLY A 67 16.25 -2.23 7.73
N GLU A 68 16.71 -1.67 6.61
CA GLU A 68 16.00 -0.63 5.87
C GLU A 68 14.68 -1.16 5.25
N ALA A 69 14.65 -2.41 4.77
CA ALA A 69 13.40 -3.05 4.32
C ALA A 69 12.33 -3.04 5.43
N ALA A 70 12.74 -3.47 6.64
CA ALA A 70 11.86 -3.52 7.79
C ALA A 70 11.41 -2.11 8.20
N ALA A 71 12.36 -1.17 8.32
CA ALA A 71 12.07 0.20 8.72
C ALA A 71 11.06 0.85 7.77
N LEU A 72 11.26 0.74 6.46
CA LEU A 72 10.36 1.30 5.46
C LEU A 72 8.97 0.63 5.49
N ALA A 73 8.89 -0.69 5.67
CA ALA A 73 7.62 -1.40 5.78
C ALA A 73 6.83 -1.02 7.03
N PHE A 74 7.49 -0.86 8.18
CA PHE A 74 6.83 -0.42 9.42
C PHE A 74 6.43 1.06 9.36
N ALA A 75 7.25 1.93 8.76
CA ALA A 75 6.90 3.33 8.54
C ALA A 75 5.69 3.48 7.61
N LEU A 76 5.67 2.72 6.51
CA LEU A 76 4.53 2.66 5.60
C LEU A 76 3.25 2.22 6.34
N ARG A 77 3.34 1.13 7.09
CA ARG A 77 2.23 0.61 7.90
C ARG A 77 1.70 1.67 8.87
N GLU A 78 2.57 2.28 9.67
CA GLU A 78 2.20 3.34 10.62
C GLU A 78 1.49 4.49 9.89
N HIS A 79 2.07 4.96 8.78
CA HIS A 79 1.49 6.04 8.01
C HIS A 79 0.10 5.70 7.46
N LEU A 80 -0.07 4.51 6.89
CA LEU A 80 -1.35 4.06 6.35
C LEU A 80 -2.42 3.99 7.44
N LEU A 81 -2.09 3.50 8.63
CA LEU A 81 -3.04 3.36 9.73
C LEU A 81 -3.37 4.69 10.42
N GLU A 82 -2.39 5.58 10.56
CA GLU A 82 -2.54 6.79 11.38
C GLU A 82 -2.79 8.07 10.58
N ARG A 83 -2.36 8.12 9.32
CA ARG A 83 -2.35 9.36 8.51
C ARG A 83 -3.21 9.30 7.26
N ALA A 84 -3.48 8.12 6.71
CA ALA A 84 -4.37 7.98 5.56
C ALA A 84 -5.84 8.22 5.88
N PRO A 85 -6.40 7.84 7.06
CA PRO A 85 -7.79 8.14 7.38
C PRO A 85 -8.08 9.65 7.33
N GLY A 86 -9.13 10.01 6.60
CA GLY A 86 -9.53 11.38 6.34
C GLY A 86 -8.88 12.01 5.10
N ALA A 87 -7.84 11.41 4.53
CA ALA A 87 -7.18 11.92 3.33
C ALA A 87 -8.11 11.89 2.11
N VAL A 88 -7.96 12.89 1.24
CA VAL A 88 -8.73 13.03 0.00
C VAL A 88 -7.79 12.96 -1.19
N VAL A 89 -8.06 12.03 -2.12
CA VAL A 89 -7.27 11.85 -3.34
C VAL A 89 -8.20 11.54 -4.51
N ALA A 90 -8.04 12.27 -5.62
CA ALA A 90 -8.77 12.03 -6.87
C ALA A 90 -10.30 11.86 -6.73
N GLY A 91 -10.95 12.67 -5.89
CA GLY A 91 -12.40 12.60 -5.64
C GLY A 91 -12.84 11.43 -4.76
N VAL A 92 -11.91 10.83 -4.02
CA VAL A 92 -12.16 9.77 -3.04
C VAL A 92 -11.64 10.21 -1.68
N GLN A 93 -12.42 9.96 -0.63
CA GLN A 93 -11.99 10.13 0.75
C GLN A 93 -11.73 8.76 1.37
N PHE A 94 -10.54 8.56 1.93
CA PHE A 94 -10.27 7.43 2.82
C PHE A 94 -10.98 7.67 4.15
N LEU A 95 -11.89 6.76 4.51
CA LEU A 95 -12.63 6.81 5.76
C LEU A 95 -11.81 6.20 6.90
N ASP A 96 -11.18 5.06 6.62
CA ASP A 96 -10.41 4.29 7.59
C ASP A 96 -9.45 3.35 6.87
N VAL A 97 -8.40 2.91 7.56
CA VAL A 97 -7.48 1.88 7.10
C VAL A 97 -7.22 0.94 8.27
N ALA A 98 -7.57 -0.33 8.11
CA ALA A 98 -7.34 -1.36 9.11
C ALA A 98 -6.22 -2.30 8.68
N GLU A 99 -5.42 -2.75 9.64
CA GLU A 99 -4.45 -3.82 9.39
C GLU A 99 -5.17 -5.17 9.23
N VAL A 100 -4.84 -5.89 8.17
CA VAL A 100 -5.23 -7.29 7.97
C VAL A 100 -4.07 -8.19 8.38
N SER A 101 -2.85 -7.86 7.99
CA SER A 101 -1.64 -8.50 8.47
C SER A 101 -0.45 -7.53 8.56
N ALA A 102 0.32 -7.64 9.64
CA ALA A 102 1.51 -6.82 9.86
C ALA A 102 2.67 -7.21 8.93
N PRO A 103 3.63 -6.29 8.67
CA PRO A 103 4.83 -6.58 7.91
C PRO A 103 5.54 -7.83 8.41
N ARG A 104 5.74 -8.79 7.51
CA ARG A 104 6.47 -10.04 7.77
C ARG A 104 7.54 -10.24 6.72
N TYR A 105 8.67 -10.80 7.14
CA TYR A 105 9.82 -11.01 6.28
C TYR A 105 9.60 -12.20 5.34
N GLU A 106 9.63 -11.93 4.04
CA GLU A 106 9.37 -12.89 2.96
C GLU A 106 10.48 -12.81 1.90
N PRO A 107 11.71 -13.23 2.21
CA PRO A 107 12.84 -13.03 1.31
C PRO A 107 12.58 -13.62 -0.08
N ASP A 108 12.85 -12.82 -1.11
CA ASP A 108 12.72 -13.28 -2.48
C ASP A 108 14.08 -13.79 -2.99
N SER A 109 14.17 -15.11 -3.08
CA SER A 109 15.37 -15.80 -3.55
C SER A 109 15.73 -15.53 -5.02
N VAL A 110 14.76 -15.08 -5.83
CA VAL A 110 14.94 -14.82 -7.27
C VAL A 110 15.57 -13.44 -7.46
N SER A 111 14.98 -12.40 -6.85
CA SER A 111 15.53 -11.04 -6.90
C SER A 111 16.74 -10.85 -5.97
N ARG A 112 16.92 -11.74 -4.99
CA ARG A 112 17.94 -11.66 -3.91
C ARG A 112 17.75 -10.43 -3.02
N GLU A 113 16.52 -9.96 -2.90
CA GLU A 113 16.17 -8.79 -2.12
C GLU A 113 15.52 -9.18 -0.79
N HIS A 114 15.64 -8.28 0.18
CA HIS A 114 14.87 -8.39 1.40
C HIS A 114 13.48 -7.82 1.13
N VAL A 115 12.46 -8.65 1.39
CA VAL A 115 11.07 -8.26 1.21
C VAL A 115 10.34 -8.34 2.54
N TYR A 116 9.59 -7.30 2.84
CA TYR A 116 8.60 -7.30 3.91
C TYR A 116 7.21 -7.07 3.32
N SER A 117 6.31 -8.01 3.56
CA SER A 117 4.95 -7.96 3.03
C SER A 117 3.93 -7.80 4.14
N GLY A 118 2.84 -7.09 3.88
CA GLY A 118 1.71 -6.96 4.79
C GLY A 118 0.43 -6.72 4.01
N GLU A 119 -0.69 -6.58 4.73
CA GLU A 119 -1.99 -6.37 4.11
C GLU A 119 -2.82 -5.40 4.92
N ILE A 120 -3.53 -4.51 4.23
CA ILE A 120 -4.46 -3.55 4.80
C ILE A 120 -5.84 -3.65 4.15
N ALA A 121 -6.86 -3.25 4.90
CA ALA A 121 -8.20 -3.00 4.38
C ALA A 121 -8.46 -1.50 4.38
N ALA A 122 -8.54 -0.90 3.18
CA ALA A 122 -8.87 0.51 3.00
C ALA A 122 -10.38 0.69 2.80
N PHE A 123 -10.99 1.55 3.61
CA PHE A 123 -12.39 1.96 3.48
C PHE A 123 -12.46 3.34 2.89
N TYR A 124 -13.29 3.55 1.86
CA TYR A 124 -13.37 4.82 1.18
C TYR A 124 -14.72 5.09 0.53
N ILE A 125 -15.00 6.37 0.28
CA ILE A 125 -16.19 6.84 -0.44
C ILE A 125 -15.78 7.78 -1.58
N GLN A 126 -16.61 7.82 -2.61
CA GLN A 126 -16.49 8.83 -3.66
C GLN A 126 -17.23 10.10 -3.22
N ILE A 127 -16.57 11.25 -3.35
CA ILE A 127 -17.08 12.57 -2.99
C ILE A 127 -17.25 13.49 -4.20
#